data_AF-A0A1C6CZJ1-F1
#
_entry.id   AF-A0A1C6CZJ1-F1
#
_cell.length_a   1.000
_cell.length_b   1.000
_cell.length_c   1.000
_cell.angle_alpha   90.00
_cell.angle_beta   90.00
_cell.angle_gamma   90.00
#
_symmetry.space_group_name_H-M   'P 1'
#
loop_
_entity.id
_entity.type
_entity.pdbx_description
1 polymer ?
#
loop_
_entity_poly.entity_id
_entity_poly.type
_entity_poly.pdbx_seq_one_letter_code
_entity_poly.pdbx_strand_id
1 'polypeptide(L)'
;MAIESKNYSHAEKLCNEIIDEKERDNFWAGEWFELLLEVYEKSENDEAKINLVHELLVDRHEAKYYGMYKELLQRSGRWEQESSVLLNELEHSVSYESFADILWKENQEFRLLEHMKKYPSIALCYAEKFGNKYSDVTFPLCITEIERHASQSSNRQQYKNVCREIKKLFNCGADVMPLIEKLKENYPRRSAFIDELEKLKAKI
;
A
#
# COMPACT_ATOMS: atom_id res chain seq x y z
N MET A 1 -19.95 -12.77 30.44
CA MET A 1 -19.24 -13.33 29.25
C MET A 1 -17.98 -14.07 29.70
N ALA A 2 -17.51 -15.11 29.00
CA ALA A 2 -16.38 -15.95 29.45
C ALA A 2 -15.06 -15.18 29.72
N ILE A 3 -14.86 -14.05 29.06
CA ILE A 3 -13.75 -13.11 29.30
C ILE A 3 -13.87 -12.43 30.68
N GLU A 4 -15.09 -12.11 31.14
CA GLU A 4 -15.34 -11.56 32.48
C GLU A 4 -15.14 -12.63 33.58
N SER A 5 -15.27 -13.90 33.22
CA SER A 5 -15.02 -15.05 34.11
C SER A 5 -13.57 -15.55 34.10
N LYS A 6 -12.64 -14.88 33.39
CA LYS A 6 -11.24 -15.31 33.17
C LYS A 6 -11.08 -16.72 32.59
N ASN A 7 -12.10 -17.23 31.88
CA ASN A 7 -12.04 -18.54 31.25
C ASN A 7 -11.59 -18.40 29.79
N TYR A 8 -10.32 -18.02 29.61
CA TYR A 8 -9.74 -17.70 28.31
C TYR A 8 -9.72 -18.90 27.36
N SER A 9 -9.47 -20.12 27.86
CA SER A 9 -9.49 -21.34 27.05
C SER A 9 -10.88 -21.64 26.47
N HIS A 10 -11.95 -21.36 27.22
CA HIS A 10 -13.31 -21.52 26.71
C HIS A 10 -13.67 -20.43 25.69
N ALA A 11 -13.21 -19.19 25.90
CA ALA A 11 -13.41 -18.08 24.97
C ALA A 11 -12.67 -18.32 23.64
N GLU A 12 -11.42 -18.78 23.70
CA GLU A 12 -10.61 -19.17 22.53
C GLU A 12 -11.31 -20.25 21.71
N LYS A 13 -11.77 -21.33 22.37
CA LYS A 13 -12.47 -22.42 21.69
C LYS A 13 -13.74 -21.95 20.99
N LEU A 14 -14.55 -21.15 21.66
CA LEU A 14 -15.79 -20.62 21.10
C LEU A 14 -15.55 -19.71 19.90
N CYS A 15 -14.52 -18.85 19.95
CA CYS A 15 -14.18 -17.98 18.82
C CYS A 15 -13.73 -18.81 17.61
N ASN A 16 -12.86 -19.81 17.81
CA ASN A 16 -12.41 -20.68 16.72
C ASN A 16 -13.57 -21.48 16.11
N GLU A 17 -14.47 -22.05 16.93
CA GLU A 17 -15.67 -22.75 16.44
C GLU A 17 -16.53 -21.85 15.55
N ILE A 18 -16.76 -20.59 15.96
CA ILE A 18 -17.58 -19.66 15.18
C ILE A 18 -16.87 -19.18 13.91
N ILE A 19 -15.54 -18.99 13.97
CA ILE A 19 -14.73 -18.64 12.80
C ILE A 19 -14.77 -19.77 11.76
N ASP A 20 -14.63 -21.02 12.20
CA ASP A 20 -14.66 -22.18 11.32
C ASP A 20 -16.07 -22.43 10.77
N GLU A 21 -17.12 -22.27 11.58
CA GLU A 21 -18.53 -22.40 11.14
C GLU A 21 -18.93 -21.32 10.12
N LYS A 22 -18.43 -20.09 10.29
CA LYS A 22 -18.75 -18.98 9.39
C LYS A 22 -17.96 -19.00 8.08
N GLU A 23 -17.05 -19.96 7.92
CA GLU A 23 -15.95 -19.97 6.95
C GLU A 23 -14.98 -18.83 7.21
N ARG A 24 -13.69 -19.16 7.35
CA ARG A 24 -12.64 -18.18 7.70
C ARG A 24 -12.67 -16.98 6.77
N ASP A 25 -12.86 -17.16 5.47
CA ASP A 25 -12.86 -16.07 4.47
C ASP A 25 -14.07 -15.12 4.55
N ASN A 26 -15.05 -15.41 5.39
CA ASN A 26 -16.25 -14.61 5.51
C ASN A 26 -15.99 -13.27 6.19
N PHE A 27 -16.53 -12.20 5.62
CA PHE A 27 -16.46 -10.85 6.19
C PHE A 27 -17.03 -10.78 7.61
N TRP A 28 -18.08 -11.56 7.90
CA TRP A 28 -18.74 -11.60 9.22
C TRP A 28 -17.95 -12.36 10.31
N ALA A 29 -16.77 -12.88 9.97
CA ALA A 29 -15.84 -13.47 10.94
C ALA A 29 -14.90 -12.42 11.58
N GLY A 30 -14.83 -11.19 11.04
CA GLY A 30 -13.89 -10.15 11.50
C GLY A 30 -13.96 -9.84 13.00
N GLU A 31 -15.16 -9.67 13.55
CA GLU A 31 -15.37 -9.39 14.98
C GLU A 31 -14.87 -10.52 15.89
N TRP A 32 -14.90 -11.77 15.40
CA TRP A 32 -14.43 -12.93 16.16
C TRP A 32 -12.91 -13.02 16.21
N PHE A 33 -12.24 -12.58 15.14
CA PHE A 33 -10.78 -12.44 15.16
C PHE A 33 -10.32 -11.33 16.11
N GLU A 34 -11.02 -10.20 16.16
CA GLU A 34 -10.72 -9.12 17.11
C GLU A 34 -10.91 -9.58 18.56
N LEU A 35 -11.99 -10.32 18.85
CA LEU A 35 -12.22 -10.94 20.15
C LEU A 35 -11.14 -11.98 20.49
N LEU A 36 -10.70 -12.78 19.52
CA LEU A 36 -9.66 -13.78 19.72
C LEU A 36 -8.29 -13.13 20.02
N LEU A 37 -7.96 -12.02 19.37
CA LEU A 37 -6.78 -11.21 19.71
C LEU A 37 -6.86 -10.69 21.15
N GLU A 38 -8.03 -10.23 21.62
CA GLU A 38 -8.22 -9.78 23.01
C GLU A 38 -8.05 -10.93 24.01
N VAL A 39 -8.53 -12.14 23.66
CA VAL A 39 -8.34 -13.34 24.48
C VAL A 39 -6.85 -13.70 24.59
N TYR A 40 -6.09 -13.65 23.49
CA TYR A 40 -4.66 -13.93 23.52
C TYR A 40 -3.86 -12.87 24.27
N GLU A 41 -4.22 -11.59 24.14
CA GLU A 41 -3.62 -10.50 24.94
C GLU A 41 -3.83 -10.75 26.44
N LYS A 42 -5.05 -11.09 26.85
CA LYS A 42 -5.39 -11.31 28.27
C LYS A 42 -4.86 -12.61 28.85
N SER A 43 -4.60 -13.60 28.01
CA SER A 43 -4.02 -14.89 28.42
C SER A 43 -2.50 -14.94 28.32
N GLU A 44 -1.86 -13.84 27.90
CA GLU A 44 -0.41 -13.73 27.69
C GLU A 44 0.14 -14.82 26.73
N ASN A 45 -0.70 -15.28 25.79
CA ASN A 45 -0.34 -16.31 24.81
C ASN A 45 0.23 -15.68 23.54
N ASP A 46 1.47 -15.18 23.63
CA ASP A 46 2.15 -14.46 22.55
C ASP A 46 2.30 -15.33 21.27
N GLU A 47 2.52 -16.64 21.37
CA GLU A 47 2.63 -17.52 20.20
C GLU A 47 1.31 -17.66 19.43
N ALA A 48 0.20 -17.88 20.14
CA ALA A 48 -1.11 -17.95 19.50
C ALA A 48 -1.49 -16.61 18.87
N LYS A 49 -1.12 -15.49 19.53
CA LYS A 49 -1.30 -14.15 18.97
C LYS A 49 -0.47 -13.95 17.71
N ILE A 50 0.80 -14.37 17.68
CA ILE A 50 1.67 -14.26 16.51
C ILE A 50 1.07 -15.01 15.32
N ASN A 51 0.63 -16.26 15.53
CA ASN A 51 0.01 -17.05 14.47
C ASN A 51 -1.28 -16.41 13.94
N LEU A 52 -2.13 -15.90 14.83
CA LEU A 52 -3.37 -15.23 14.41
C LEU A 52 -3.08 -13.95 13.63
N VAL A 53 -2.16 -13.12 14.09
CA VAL A 53 -1.81 -11.86 13.40
C VAL A 53 -1.16 -12.16 12.03
N HIS A 54 -0.38 -13.24 11.92
CA HIS A 54 0.15 -13.71 10.63
C HIS A 54 -0.97 -14.10 9.67
N GLU A 55 -1.93 -14.91 10.09
CA GLU A 55 -3.10 -15.29 9.29
C GLU A 55 -3.89 -14.06 8.81
N LEU A 56 -4.17 -13.12 9.71
CA LEU A 56 -4.88 -11.88 9.36
C LEU A 56 -4.12 -11.04 8.34
N LEU A 57 -2.78 -11.00 8.44
CA LEU A 57 -1.93 -10.21 7.56
C LEU A 57 -1.73 -10.88 6.20
N VAL A 58 -1.41 -12.18 6.18
CA VAL A 58 -0.97 -12.92 4.99
C VAL A 58 -2.15 -13.57 4.29
N ASP A 59 -2.97 -14.35 5.00
CA ASP A 59 -4.05 -15.13 4.37
C ASP A 59 -5.27 -14.25 4.07
N ARG A 60 -5.59 -13.30 4.97
CA ARG A 60 -6.70 -12.35 4.75
C ARG A 60 -6.28 -11.04 4.10
N HIS A 61 -4.98 -10.87 3.85
CA HIS A 61 -4.41 -9.71 3.17
C HIS A 61 -4.65 -8.36 3.91
N GLU A 62 -4.90 -8.39 5.22
CA GLU A 62 -5.22 -7.20 6.01
C GLU A 62 -3.93 -6.48 6.48
N ALA A 63 -3.32 -5.71 5.58
CA ALA A 63 -2.04 -5.00 5.82
C ALA A 63 -1.99 -4.10 7.07
N LYS A 64 -3.15 -3.72 7.64
CA LYS A 64 -3.25 -2.98 8.91
C LYS A 64 -2.57 -3.72 10.07
N TYR A 65 -2.48 -5.05 10.03
CA TYR A 65 -1.87 -5.85 11.09
C TYR A 65 -0.34 -5.93 11.02
N TYR A 66 0.29 -5.39 9.97
CA TYR A 66 1.74 -5.44 9.82
C TYR A 66 2.51 -4.87 11.03
N GLY A 67 2.08 -3.72 11.54
CA GLY A 67 2.74 -3.08 12.69
C GLY A 67 2.68 -3.95 13.94
N MET A 68 1.51 -4.53 14.22
CA MET A 68 1.32 -5.44 15.35
C MET A 68 2.18 -6.71 15.21
N TYR A 69 2.24 -7.29 14.01
CA TYR A 69 3.04 -8.49 13.75
C TYR A 69 4.54 -8.23 13.99
N LYS A 70 5.04 -7.11 13.47
CA LYS A 70 6.43 -6.67 13.67
C LYS A 70 6.77 -6.52 15.15
N GLU A 71 5.92 -5.84 15.93
CA GLU A 71 6.12 -5.66 17.37
C GLU A 71 6.20 -6.99 18.12
N LEU A 72 5.33 -7.96 17.78
CA LEU A 72 5.33 -9.28 18.41
C LEU A 72 6.59 -10.09 18.07
N LEU A 73 7.05 -10.05 16.82
CA LEU A 73 8.31 -10.68 16.41
C LEU A 73 9.54 -10.03 17.04
N GLN A 74 9.52 -8.71 17.25
CA GLN A 74 10.59 -8.01 17.95
C GLN A 74 10.63 -8.39 19.44
N ARG A 75 9.48 -8.45 20.11
CA ARG A 75 9.36 -8.90 21.50
C ARG A 75 9.86 -10.33 21.71
N SER A 76 9.58 -11.23 20.76
CA SER A 76 10.06 -12.62 20.80
C SER A 76 11.50 -12.79 20.32
N GLY A 77 12.17 -11.72 19.85
CA GLY A 77 13.54 -11.79 19.34
C GLY A 77 13.70 -12.47 17.98
N ARG A 78 12.60 -12.70 17.27
CA ARG A 78 12.55 -13.44 15.98
C ARG A 78 12.62 -12.54 14.76
N TRP A 79 12.42 -11.23 14.93
CA TRP A 79 12.35 -10.24 13.84
C TRP A 79 13.50 -10.33 12.83
N GLU A 80 14.74 -10.37 13.30
CA GLU A 80 15.92 -10.41 12.40
C GLU A 80 15.98 -11.68 11.54
N GLN A 81 15.41 -12.79 12.03
CA GLN A 81 15.42 -14.07 11.32
C GLN A 81 14.24 -14.18 10.35
N GLU A 82 13.06 -13.68 10.75
CA GLU A 82 11.80 -13.91 10.03
C GLU A 82 11.39 -12.75 9.10
N SER A 83 11.91 -11.53 9.31
CA SER A 83 11.51 -10.35 8.53
C SER A 83 11.70 -10.50 7.02
N SER A 84 12.80 -11.15 6.60
CA SER A 84 13.06 -11.40 5.18
C SER A 84 12.07 -12.35 4.53
N VAL A 85 11.66 -13.39 5.27
CA VAL A 85 10.66 -14.39 4.83
C VAL A 85 9.29 -13.73 4.75
N LEU A 86 8.89 -12.99 5.79
CA LEU A 86 7.66 -12.23 5.83
C LEU A 86 7.55 -11.27 4.64
N LEU A 87 8.59 -10.49 4.34
CA LEU A 87 8.54 -9.56 3.20
C LEU A 87 8.34 -10.27 1.85
N ASN A 88 8.80 -11.53 1.70
CA ASN A 88 8.56 -12.29 0.48
C ASN A 88 7.12 -12.81 0.41
N GLU A 89 6.53 -13.21 1.54
CA GLU A 89 5.11 -13.58 1.62
C GLU A 89 4.20 -12.38 1.32
N LEU A 90 4.56 -11.20 1.85
CA LEU A 90 3.82 -9.95 1.67
C LEU A 90 3.81 -9.44 0.23
N GLU A 91 4.83 -9.75 -0.55
CA GLU A 91 4.88 -9.37 -1.97
C GLU A 91 3.72 -9.97 -2.79
N HIS A 92 3.16 -11.10 -2.32
CA HIS A 92 2.13 -11.86 -3.03
C HIS A 92 0.78 -11.89 -2.31
N SER A 93 0.73 -11.55 -1.02
CA SER A 93 -0.51 -11.55 -0.24
C SER A 93 -1.21 -10.19 -0.23
N VAL A 94 -0.50 -9.10 0.09
CA VAL A 94 -1.13 -7.78 0.22
C VAL A 94 -1.19 -7.04 -1.12
N SER A 95 -2.01 -5.98 -1.19
CA SER A 95 -2.09 -5.14 -2.39
C SER A 95 -0.72 -4.53 -2.72
N TYR A 96 -0.47 -4.24 -4.01
CA TYR A 96 0.81 -3.67 -4.42
C TYR A 96 1.08 -2.29 -3.77
N GLU A 97 0.04 -1.50 -3.44
CA GLU A 97 0.17 -0.26 -2.67
C GLU A 97 0.58 -0.52 -1.22
N SER A 98 -0.10 -1.48 -0.57
CA SER A 98 0.17 -1.85 0.82
C SER A 98 1.58 -2.40 0.97
N PHE A 99 2.01 -3.25 0.05
CA PHE A 99 3.38 -3.75 0.03
C PHE A 99 4.41 -2.64 -0.12
N ALA A 100 4.15 -1.65 -0.99
CA ALA A 100 5.03 -0.50 -1.15
C ALA A 100 5.16 0.32 0.15
N ASP A 101 4.05 0.52 0.87
CA ASP A 101 4.06 1.23 2.16
C ASP A 101 4.86 0.47 3.22
N ILE A 102 4.80 -0.87 3.19
CA ILE A 102 5.60 -1.73 4.06
C ILE A 102 7.09 -1.61 3.71
N LEU A 103 7.46 -1.74 2.43
CA LEU A 103 8.86 -1.58 1.99
C LEU A 103 9.43 -0.21 2.38
N TRP A 104 8.62 0.85 2.31
CA TRP A 104 9.00 2.19 2.76
C TRP A 104 9.28 2.24 4.25
N LYS A 105 8.39 1.67 5.09
CA LYS A 105 8.58 1.61 6.55
C LYS A 105 9.84 0.85 6.95
N GLU A 106 10.20 -0.17 6.17
CA GLU A 106 11.39 -1.01 6.40
C GLU A 106 12.66 -0.49 5.74
N ASN A 107 12.64 0.72 5.16
CA ASN A 107 13.78 1.31 4.44
C ASN A 107 14.34 0.41 3.32
N GLN A 108 13.49 -0.41 2.70
CA GLN A 108 13.85 -1.32 1.61
C GLN A 108 13.84 -0.60 0.25
N GLU A 109 14.63 0.48 0.14
CA GLU A 109 14.59 1.40 -1.01
C GLU A 109 14.76 0.69 -2.36
N PHE A 110 15.73 -0.23 -2.49
CA PHE A 110 15.97 -0.95 -3.75
C PHE A 110 14.80 -1.87 -4.13
N ARG A 111 14.24 -2.62 -3.17
CA ARG A 111 13.05 -3.45 -3.44
C ARG A 111 11.85 -2.58 -3.81
N LEU A 112 11.69 -1.43 -3.17
CA LEU A 112 10.63 -0.49 -3.48
C LEU A 112 10.77 0.07 -4.90
N LEU A 113 11.99 0.40 -5.35
CA LEU A 113 12.25 0.83 -6.72
C LEU A 113 11.92 -0.27 -7.75
N GLU A 114 12.31 -1.52 -7.49
CA GLU A 114 11.94 -2.65 -8.37
C GLU A 114 10.43 -2.88 -8.41
N HIS A 115 9.77 -2.78 -7.25
CA HIS A 115 8.31 -2.88 -7.15
C HIS A 115 7.60 -1.75 -7.90
N MET A 116 8.11 -0.52 -7.85
CA MET A 116 7.62 0.62 -8.63
C MET A 116 7.78 0.43 -10.14
N LYS A 117 8.86 -0.24 -10.60
CA LYS A 117 9.01 -0.57 -12.03
C LYS A 117 7.94 -1.56 -12.49
N LYS A 118 7.59 -2.52 -11.63
CA LYS A 118 6.53 -3.51 -11.89
C LYS A 118 5.14 -2.88 -11.84
N TYR A 119 4.93 -1.90 -10.96
CA TYR A 119 3.67 -1.19 -10.77
C TYR A 119 3.87 0.34 -10.85
N PRO A 120 3.95 0.93 -12.05
CA PRO A 120 4.17 2.37 -12.21
C PRO A 120 3.09 3.26 -11.57
N SER A 121 1.90 2.71 -11.30
CA SER A 121 0.77 3.41 -10.66
C SER A 121 1.10 4.00 -9.30
N ILE A 122 2.02 3.38 -8.54
CA ILE A 122 2.46 3.89 -7.23
C ILE A 122 3.60 4.91 -7.33
N ALA A 123 4.21 5.10 -8.49
CA ALA A 123 5.45 5.88 -8.62
C ALA A 123 5.30 7.34 -8.16
N LEU A 124 4.16 7.97 -8.47
CA LEU A 124 3.84 9.34 -8.04
C LEU A 124 3.75 9.51 -6.51
N CYS A 125 3.42 8.45 -5.77
CA CYS A 125 3.37 8.49 -4.30
C CYS A 125 4.77 8.45 -3.67
N TYR A 126 5.74 7.88 -4.36
CA TYR A 126 7.09 7.66 -3.86
C TYR A 126 8.13 8.62 -4.45
N ALA A 127 7.87 9.23 -5.61
CA ALA A 127 8.75 10.24 -6.18
C ALA A 127 8.98 11.42 -5.23
N GLU A 128 7.94 11.90 -4.55
CA GLU A 128 8.06 12.93 -3.50
C GLU A 128 8.92 12.47 -2.32
N LYS A 129 8.75 11.20 -1.91
CA LYS A 129 9.42 10.64 -0.74
C LYS A 129 10.91 10.37 -0.99
N PHE A 130 11.28 9.95 -2.20
CA PHE A 130 12.67 9.71 -2.59
C PHE A 130 13.44 11.00 -2.91
N GLY A 131 12.74 12.10 -3.16
CA GLY A 131 13.36 13.34 -3.63
C GLY A 131 14.26 13.12 -4.85
N ASN A 132 15.36 13.88 -4.91
CA ASN A 132 16.31 13.80 -6.02
C ASN A 132 17.24 12.57 -5.98
N LYS A 133 17.19 11.74 -4.93
CA LYS A 133 18.14 10.63 -4.76
C LYS A 133 18.04 9.58 -5.87
N TYR A 134 16.83 9.34 -6.35
CA TYR A 134 16.54 8.35 -7.39
C TYR A 134 15.74 8.95 -8.55
N SER A 135 15.87 10.24 -8.81
CA SER A 135 15.13 10.97 -9.86
C SER A 135 15.22 10.31 -11.23
N ASP A 136 16.41 9.77 -11.56
CA ASP A 136 16.69 9.13 -12.86
C ASP A 136 15.84 7.87 -13.08
N VAL A 137 15.33 7.27 -12.01
CA VAL A 137 14.45 6.08 -12.06
C VAL A 137 13.01 6.46 -11.79
N THR A 138 12.74 7.31 -10.80
CA THR A 138 11.37 7.63 -10.36
C THR A 138 10.63 8.53 -11.34
N PHE A 139 11.30 9.53 -11.94
CA PHE A 139 10.64 10.46 -12.85
C PHE A 139 10.20 9.80 -14.16
N PRO A 140 11.01 8.97 -14.84
CA PRO A 140 10.53 8.25 -16.02
C PRO A 140 9.30 7.38 -15.76
N LEU A 141 9.24 6.68 -14.60
CA LEU A 141 8.08 5.88 -14.22
C LEU A 141 6.82 6.76 -14.03
N CYS A 142 6.97 7.91 -13.35
CA CYS A 142 5.87 8.86 -13.19
C CYS A 142 5.40 9.41 -14.54
N ILE A 143 6.33 9.74 -15.44
CA ILE A 143 6.02 10.25 -16.79
C ILE A 143 5.21 9.20 -17.58
N THR A 144 5.68 7.95 -17.62
CA THR A 144 4.95 6.86 -18.28
C THR A 144 3.52 6.74 -17.75
N GLU A 145 3.34 6.91 -16.43
CA GLU A 145 2.02 6.74 -15.83
C GLU A 145 1.09 7.93 -16.05
N ILE A 146 1.63 9.15 -16.03
CA ILE A 146 0.89 10.36 -16.42
C ILE A 146 0.45 10.26 -17.88
N GLU A 147 1.30 9.74 -18.78
CA GLU A 147 0.95 9.50 -20.18
C GLU A 147 -0.18 8.47 -20.31
N ARG A 148 -0.14 7.39 -19.53
CA ARG A 148 -1.23 6.40 -19.47
C ARG A 148 -2.54 7.06 -19.02
N HIS A 149 -2.52 7.83 -17.94
CA HIS A 149 -3.71 8.56 -17.46
C HIS A 149 -4.24 9.56 -18.49
N ALA A 150 -3.36 10.29 -19.18
CA ALA A 150 -3.74 11.21 -20.25
C ALA A 150 -4.43 10.49 -21.40
N SER A 151 -3.94 9.30 -21.79
CA SER A 151 -4.53 8.50 -22.85
C SER A 151 -5.97 8.08 -22.55
N GLN A 152 -6.23 7.71 -21.29
CA GLN A 152 -7.54 7.24 -20.81
C GLN A 152 -8.50 8.39 -20.47
N SER A 153 -8.01 9.61 -20.38
CA SER A 153 -8.80 10.78 -20.04
C SER A 153 -9.71 11.24 -21.20
N SER A 154 -11.00 11.36 -20.94
CA SER A 154 -12.04 11.72 -21.91
C SER A 154 -12.82 12.98 -21.52
N ASN A 155 -12.65 13.50 -20.29
CA ASN A 155 -13.37 14.67 -19.81
C ASN A 155 -12.47 15.66 -19.07
N ARG A 156 -13.01 16.87 -18.88
CA ARG A 156 -12.28 18.00 -18.27
C ARG A 156 -11.82 17.74 -16.84
N GLN A 157 -12.57 16.95 -16.07
CA GLN A 157 -12.17 16.61 -14.70
C GLN A 157 -10.95 15.68 -14.71
N GLN A 158 -10.92 14.69 -15.60
CA GLN A 158 -9.76 13.81 -15.76
C GLN A 158 -8.53 14.58 -16.27
N TYR A 159 -8.69 15.52 -17.20
CA TYR A 159 -7.59 16.39 -17.65
C TYR A 159 -6.97 17.22 -16.51
N LYS A 160 -7.81 17.75 -15.61
CA LYS A 160 -7.33 18.44 -14.41
C LYS A 160 -6.53 17.51 -13.49
N ASN A 161 -6.93 16.24 -13.37
CA ASN A 161 -6.18 15.26 -12.59
C ASN A 161 -4.79 15.02 -13.19
N VAL A 162 -4.69 14.83 -14.50
CA VAL A 162 -3.39 14.72 -15.20
C VAL A 162 -2.54 15.97 -14.95
N CYS A 163 -3.11 17.17 -15.08
CA CYS A 163 -2.37 18.41 -14.80
C CYS A 163 -1.90 18.52 -13.34
N ARG A 164 -2.67 17.99 -12.38
CA ARG A 164 -2.26 17.92 -10.97
C ARG A 164 -1.09 16.96 -10.78
N GLU A 165 -1.07 15.83 -11.47
CA GLU A 165 0.05 14.89 -11.44
C GLU A 165 1.32 15.48 -12.05
N ILE A 166 1.21 16.17 -13.20
CA ILE A 166 2.33 16.90 -13.80
C ILE A 166 2.86 17.96 -12.83
N LYS A 167 1.97 18.75 -12.21
CA LYS A 167 2.37 19.75 -11.22
C LYS A 167 3.08 19.12 -10.02
N LYS A 168 2.59 17.97 -9.56
CA LYS A 168 3.20 17.20 -8.47
C LYS A 168 4.63 16.80 -8.82
N LEU A 169 4.81 16.26 -10.04
CA LEU A 169 6.12 15.86 -10.55
C LEU A 169 7.08 17.06 -10.70
N PHE A 170 6.58 18.21 -11.18
CA PHE A 170 7.34 19.47 -11.22
C PHE A 170 7.80 19.91 -9.83
N ASN A 171 6.90 19.87 -8.84
CA ASN A 171 7.25 20.21 -7.45
C ASN A 171 8.31 19.27 -6.85
N CYS A 172 8.47 18.05 -7.40
CA CYS A 172 9.54 17.13 -7.03
C CYS A 172 10.89 17.48 -7.66
N GLY A 173 10.96 18.48 -8.55
CA GLY A 173 12.18 18.91 -9.24
C GLY A 173 12.36 18.34 -10.65
N ALA A 174 11.34 17.67 -11.21
CA ALA A 174 11.42 17.16 -12.58
C ALA A 174 11.21 18.27 -13.62
N ASP A 175 11.94 18.21 -14.73
CA ASP A 175 11.60 18.99 -15.92
C ASP A 175 10.38 18.38 -16.63
N VAL A 176 9.23 19.02 -16.45
CA VAL A 176 7.95 18.57 -17.02
C VAL A 176 7.62 19.21 -18.36
N MET A 177 8.43 20.16 -18.84
CA MET A 177 8.16 20.88 -20.09
C MET A 177 8.11 19.95 -21.30
N PRO A 178 9.03 18.97 -21.46
CA PRO A 178 8.96 17.99 -22.55
C PRO A 178 7.68 17.16 -22.52
N LEU A 179 7.19 16.80 -21.32
CA LEU A 179 5.95 16.04 -21.16
C LEU A 179 4.74 16.88 -21.58
N ILE A 180 4.66 18.15 -21.17
CA ILE A 180 3.55 19.04 -21.54
C ILE A 180 3.45 19.19 -23.06
N GLU A 181 4.57 19.45 -23.75
CA GLU A 181 4.57 19.60 -25.20
C GLU A 181 4.24 18.27 -25.90
N LYS A 182 4.79 17.14 -25.44
CA LYS A 182 4.45 15.81 -25.95
C LYS A 182 2.95 15.51 -25.83
N LEU A 183 2.31 15.86 -24.72
CA LEU A 183 0.87 15.67 -24.53
C LEU A 183 0.04 16.55 -25.49
N LYS A 184 0.46 17.79 -25.74
CA LYS A 184 -0.19 18.67 -26.72
C LYS A 184 -0.09 18.11 -28.14
N GLU A 185 1.08 17.62 -28.52
CA GLU A 185 1.34 16.99 -29.83
C GLU A 185 0.54 15.69 -30.03
N ASN A 186 0.41 14.87 -28.99
CA ASN A 186 -0.34 13.61 -29.04
C ASN A 186 -1.86 13.81 -29.06
N TYR A 187 -2.36 14.93 -28.54
CA TYR A 187 -3.80 15.18 -28.38
C TYR A 187 -4.29 16.53 -28.97
N PRO A 188 -3.98 16.87 -30.24
CA PRO A 188 -4.25 18.19 -30.81
C PRO A 188 -5.75 18.51 -30.93
N ARG A 189 -6.61 17.48 -30.96
CA ARG A 189 -8.07 17.61 -31.06
C ARG A 189 -8.77 17.74 -29.71
N ARG A 190 -8.05 17.61 -28.59
CA ARG A 190 -8.59 17.72 -27.23
C ARG A 190 -8.40 19.16 -26.72
N SER A 191 -9.12 20.13 -27.30
CA SER A 191 -8.97 21.56 -26.97
C SER A 191 -9.07 21.85 -25.47
N ALA A 192 -10.06 21.24 -24.79
CA ALA A 192 -10.21 21.38 -23.34
C ALA A 192 -9.02 20.84 -22.54
N PHE A 193 -8.29 19.84 -23.06
CA PHE A 193 -7.07 19.34 -22.42
C PHE A 193 -5.90 20.31 -22.66
N ILE A 194 -5.74 20.80 -23.89
CA ILE A 194 -4.73 21.80 -24.25
C ILE A 194 -4.88 23.05 -23.38
N ASP A 195 -6.11 23.55 -23.18
CA ASP A 195 -6.38 24.69 -22.30
C ASP A 195 -5.93 24.45 -20.85
N GLU A 196 -6.12 23.24 -20.31
CA GLU A 196 -5.65 22.90 -18.96
C GLU A 196 -4.12 22.82 -18.90
N LEU A 197 -3.47 22.27 -19.94
CA LEU A 197 -2.02 22.19 -20.05
C LEU A 197 -1.37 23.59 -20.15
N GLU A 198 -1.94 24.49 -20.95
CA GLU A 198 -1.46 25.89 -21.05
C GLU A 198 -1.66 26.64 -19.73
N LYS A 199 -2.78 26.44 -19.04
CA LYS A 199 -3.02 27.00 -17.70
C LYS A 199 -2.04 26.47 -16.67
N LEU A 200 -1.64 25.20 -16.78
CA LEU A 200 -0.61 24.62 -15.92
C LEU A 200 0.75 25.26 -16.22
N LYS A 201 1.14 25.31 -17.50
CA LYS A 201 2.41 25.91 -17.96
C LYS A 201 2.59 27.34 -17.49
N ALA A 202 1.51 28.13 -17.43
CA ALA A 202 1.57 29.50 -16.91
C ALA A 202 1.78 29.62 -15.38
N LYS A 203 1.73 28.51 -14.63
CA LYS A 203 1.77 28.48 -13.15
C LYS A 203 3.00 27.78 -12.58
N ILE A 204 3.80 27.13 -13.43
CA ILE A 204 5.01 26.40 -13.04
C ILE A 204 6.23 27.16 -13.53
#